data_AF-A0A9E5JTA7-F1
#
_entry.id   AF-A0A9E5JTA7-F1
#
_cell.length_a   1.000
_cell.length_b   1.000
_cell.length_c   1.000
_cell.angle_alpha   90.00
_cell.angle_beta   90.00
_cell.angle_gamma   90.00
#
_symmetry.space_group_name_H-M   'P 1'
#
loop_
_entity.id
_entity.type
_entity.pdbx_description
1 polymer ?
#
loop_
_entity_poly.entity_id
_entity_poly.type
_entity_poly.pdbx_seq_one_letter_code
_entity_poly.pdbx_strand_id
1 'polypeptide(L)'
;MIPRVIIQYWDQDETPEDINSLLKSWQDMNPFYGYKCFCFRDAKKFIKEYYSQEVLDAFLKCRLPAMRSDFFRVAYLLEYGGVYIDAGTACWSNIDSLLGDSDKLVVVKKWHGGICNGFVASPPGNPVLSLIFDRIVNNIQSQVSNDIWRVTGPGVFNEVKELCEDRLLKILTQSECQNYFSFVNDLSHKKSNHWSKRQEFESIFASSNSDDGLQNIIKHTNLFHLGPHKTATTSFQNLLESNEDYLKEIGFSLLTVRSSNKEEYKEWRNRYTREIQGYLLGRREKEELIHNISKLFLELKNSYTSEHHKLIVSDENLLGPMTGHPFAKGQGRDWTFYSAYPAVFSSLRSVFFEGDLKVMMCKRKPSEFVTSSYKDMVKKSSHPEDFLSFYEKLLPDFVVRMNELFNSIQDDFEVIDFPKFVKHMPNVFLELMGIDLKSKRKVMVNQSMSWQAIELYRQLACSLKTDEDRKALLSALSTLRGAGSVELNNTLATIKSQLDFMPH
;
A
#
# COMPACT_ATOMS: atom_id res chain seq x y z
N MET A 1 -33.64 7.37 17.43
CA MET A 1 -33.14 6.62 18.61
C MET A 1 -31.67 6.33 18.42
N ILE A 2 -30.90 6.29 19.52
CA ILE A 2 -29.47 5.97 19.53
C ILE A 2 -29.27 4.45 19.36
N PRO A 3 -28.53 3.98 18.33
CA PRO A 3 -28.21 2.58 18.16
C PRO A 3 -27.40 1.99 19.33
N ARG A 4 -27.62 0.71 19.66
CA ARG A 4 -26.87 0.00 20.71
C ARG A 4 -25.53 -0.52 20.18
N VAL A 5 -24.66 0.42 19.82
CA VAL A 5 -23.28 0.15 19.39
C VAL A 5 -22.34 1.08 20.13
N ILE A 6 -21.31 0.52 20.76
CA ILE A 6 -20.21 1.26 21.38
C ILE A 6 -19.02 1.19 20.45
N ILE A 7 -18.46 2.36 20.14
CA ILE A 7 -17.20 2.48 19.43
C ILE A 7 -16.17 3.21 20.27
N GLN A 8 -14.92 2.78 20.13
CA GLN A 8 -13.75 3.42 20.71
C GLN A 8 -12.70 3.61 19.62
N TYR A 9 -11.72 4.46 19.88
CA TYR A 9 -10.61 4.69 18.94
C TYR A 9 -9.27 4.59 19.66
N TRP A 10 -8.36 3.83 19.07
CA TRP A 10 -6.96 3.75 19.45
C TRP A 10 -6.11 3.79 18.19
N ASP A 11 -5.23 4.78 18.05
CA ASP A 11 -4.63 5.12 16.74
C ASP A 11 -3.79 3.98 16.13
N GLN A 12 -3.16 3.17 16.98
CA GLN A 12 -2.33 2.01 16.57
C GLN A 12 -3.19 0.74 16.45
N ASP A 13 -2.75 -0.21 15.61
CA ASP A 13 -3.43 -1.51 15.46
C ASP A 13 -3.37 -2.35 16.75
N GLU A 14 -2.28 -2.23 17.51
CA GLU A 14 -2.10 -2.91 18.80
C GLU A 14 -2.40 -1.98 19.99
N THR A 15 -3.24 -2.45 20.88
CA THR A 15 -3.61 -1.79 22.14
C THR A 15 -2.74 -2.32 23.29
N PRO A 16 -2.11 -1.44 24.09
CA PRO A 16 -1.41 -1.85 25.31
C PRO A 16 -2.32 -2.56 26.31
N GLU A 17 -1.76 -3.40 27.18
CA GLU A 17 -2.53 -4.21 28.14
C GLU A 17 -3.39 -3.36 29.11
N ASP A 18 -2.88 -2.20 29.54
CA ASP A 18 -3.62 -1.27 30.38
C ASP A 18 -4.85 -0.71 29.65
N ILE A 19 -4.74 -0.42 28.35
CA ILE A 19 -5.87 -0.04 27.49
C ILE A 19 -6.81 -1.23 27.24
N ASN A 20 -6.30 -2.43 26.95
CA ASN A 20 -7.13 -3.61 26.72
C ASN A 20 -8.07 -3.91 27.89
N SER A 21 -7.57 -3.75 29.12
CA SER A 21 -8.38 -3.90 30.33
C SER A 21 -9.54 -2.90 30.38
N LEU A 22 -9.32 -1.65 29.95
CA LEU A 22 -10.36 -0.61 29.87
C LEU A 22 -11.37 -0.90 28.76
N LEU A 23 -10.90 -1.23 27.56
CA LEU A 23 -11.74 -1.62 26.43
C LEU A 23 -12.64 -2.82 26.77
N LYS A 24 -12.09 -3.79 27.50
CA LYS A 24 -12.82 -4.98 27.95
C LYS A 24 -13.91 -4.64 28.97
N SER A 25 -13.65 -3.70 29.89
CA SER A 25 -14.66 -3.28 30.87
C SER A 25 -15.95 -2.76 30.21
N TRP A 26 -15.85 -2.08 29.06
CA TRP A 26 -17.02 -1.62 28.30
C TRP A 26 -17.82 -2.75 27.68
N GLN A 27 -17.14 -3.78 27.15
CA GLN A 27 -17.78 -4.98 26.61
C GLN A 27 -18.49 -5.77 27.72
N ASP A 28 -17.82 -5.98 28.84
CA ASP A 28 -18.33 -6.77 29.96
C ASP A 28 -19.55 -6.12 30.61
N MET A 29 -19.55 -4.79 30.77
CA MET A 29 -20.66 -4.05 31.38
C MET A 29 -21.82 -3.77 30.41
N ASN A 30 -21.61 -3.94 29.09
CA ASN A 30 -22.62 -3.66 28.06
C ASN A 30 -22.76 -4.83 27.07
N PRO A 31 -23.09 -6.06 27.53
CA PRO A 31 -23.05 -7.27 26.70
C PRO A 31 -24.08 -7.29 25.55
N PHE A 32 -25.07 -6.40 25.58
CA PHE A 32 -26.09 -6.26 24.53
C PHE A 32 -25.79 -5.15 23.51
N TYR A 33 -24.63 -4.50 23.61
CA TYR A 33 -24.16 -3.54 22.62
C TYR A 33 -23.25 -4.23 21.62
N GLY A 34 -23.40 -3.90 20.33
CA GLY A 34 -22.31 -4.14 19.38
C GLY A 34 -21.07 -3.35 19.82
N TYR A 35 -19.88 -3.90 19.65
CA TYR A 35 -18.65 -3.25 20.12
C TYR A 35 -17.58 -3.28 19.04
N LYS A 36 -16.88 -2.14 18.84
CA LYS A 36 -15.67 -2.10 18.01
C LYS A 36 -14.71 -0.99 18.44
N CYS A 37 -13.44 -1.34 18.61
CA CYS A 37 -12.35 -0.36 18.68
C CYS A 37 -11.75 -0.19 17.29
N PHE A 38 -11.67 1.05 16.81
CA PHE A 38 -11.10 1.39 15.51
C PHE A 38 -9.68 1.92 15.64
N CYS A 39 -8.83 1.58 14.69
CA CYS A 39 -7.53 2.21 14.50
C CYS A 39 -7.52 3.23 13.36
N PHE A 40 -6.38 3.89 13.15
CA PHE A 40 -6.22 4.86 12.06
C PHE A 40 -6.57 4.27 10.69
N ARG A 41 -6.14 3.02 10.41
CA ARG A 41 -6.42 2.32 9.16
C ARG A 41 -7.92 2.13 8.96
N ASP A 42 -8.61 1.67 10.00
CA ASP A 42 -10.05 1.41 9.94
C ASP A 42 -10.84 2.71 9.76
N ALA A 43 -10.45 3.77 10.49
CA ALA A 43 -11.04 5.10 10.35
C ALA A 43 -10.81 5.71 8.96
N LYS A 44 -9.59 5.59 8.40
CA LYS A 44 -9.29 6.04 7.04
C LYS A 44 -10.14 5.31 6.00
N LYS A 45 -10.26 3.98 6.13
CA LYS A 45 -11.08 3.16 5.24
C LYS A 45 -12.55 3.60 5.30
N PHE A 46 -13.07 3.76 6.51
CA PHE A 46 -14.43 4.24 6.75
C PHE A 46 -14.67 5.60 6.11
N ILE A 47 -13.81 6.58 6.36
CA ILE A 47 -13.99 7.94 5.83
C ILE A 47 -13.94 7.94 4.30
N LYS A 48 -13.05 7.15 3.70
CA LYS A 48 -12.97 6.98 2.23
C LYS A 48 -14.23 6.35 1.63
N GLU A 49 -14.92 5.50 2.39
CA GLU A 49 -16.10 4.77 1.93
C GLU A 49 -17.38 5.63 1.99
N TYR A 50 -17.55 6.42 3.06
CA TYR A 50 -18.80 7.15 3.35
C TYR A 50 -18.75 8.66 3.04
N TYR A 51 -17.56 9.27 2.94
CA TYR A 51 -17.42 10.71 2.78
C TYR A 51 -16.68 11.10 1.49
N SER A 52 -16.76 12.39 1.14
CA SER A 52 -16.07 12.93 -0.04
C SER A 52 -14.54 12.92 0.12
N GLN A 53 -13.84 13.03 -1.00
CA GLN A 53 -12.38 13.16 -1.01
C GLN A 53 -11.89 14.35 -0.17
N GLU A 54 -12.64 15.46 -0.15
CA GLU A 54 -12.29 16.67 0.62
C GLU A 54 -12.32 16.42 2.14
N VAL A 55 -13.27 15.59 2.60
CA VAL A 55 -13.37 15.17 4.00
C VAL A 55 -12.25 14.19 4.34
N LEU A 56 -11.95 13.26 3.43
CA LEU A 56 -10.79 12.36 3.58
C LEU A 56 -9.49 13.16 3.69
N ASP A 57 -9.30 14.17 2.84
CA ASP A 57 -8.12 15.03 2.87
C ASP A 57 -8.02 15.83 4.18
N ALA A 58 -9.16 16.30 4.72
CA ALA A 58 -9.20 16.94 6.05
C ALA A 58 -8.82 15.95 7.17
N PHE A 59 -9.33 14.72 7.12
CA PHE A 59 -8.94 13.69 8.09
C PHE A 59 -7.43 13.38 8.01
N LEU A 60 -6.88 13.25 6.80
CA LEU A 60 -5.44 12.98 6.60
C LEU A 60 -4.55 14.15 7.04
N LYS A 61 -5.07 15.38 7.07
CA LYS A 61 -4.39 16.55 7.66
C LYS A 61 -4.30 16.50 9.19
N CYS A 62 -5.07 15.65 9.88
CA CYS A 62 -4.96 15.50 11.33
C CYS A 62 -3.65 14.78 11.68
N ARG A 63 -2.65 15.52 12.19
CA ARG A 63 -1.34 14.96 12.53
C ARG A 63 -1.39 14.13 13.81
N LEU A 64 -2.09 14.62 14.83
CA LEU A 64 -2.04 14.05 16.17
C LEU A 64 -3.15 13.00 16.35
N PRO A 65 -2.85 11.84 17.00
CA PRO A 65 -3.85 10.80 17.30
C PRO A 65 -5.13 11.32 17.96
N ALA A 66 -5.01 12.30 18.86
CA ALA A 66 -6.15 12.93 19.52
C ALA A 66 -7.10 13.61 18.51
N MET A 67 -6.56 14.32 17.52
CA MET A 67 -7.37 14.96 16.47
C MET A 67 -8.07 13.94 15.57
N ARG A 68 -7.38 12.84 15.22
CA ARG A 68 -7.97 11.76 14.41
C ARG A 68 -9.14 11.11 15.16
N SER A 69 -8.98 10.90 16.46
CA SER A 69 -10.02 10.41 17.36
C SER A 69 -11.20 11.38 17.46
N ASP A 70 -10.93 12.68 17.59
CA ASP A 70 -11.94 13.76 17.59
C ASP A 70 -12.74 13.83 16.28
N PHE A 71 -12.05 13.69 15.14
CA PHE A 71 -12.68 13.65 13.83
C PHE A 71 -13.53 12.39 13.65
N PHE A 72 -12.93 11.23 13.91
CA PHE A 72 -13.53 9.93 13.61
C PHE A 72 -14.76 9.66 14.47
N ARG A 73 -14.77 10.07 15.76
CA ARG A 73 -15.95 9.90 16.62
C ARG A 73 -17.19 10.59 16.05
N VAL A 74 -17.01 11.79 15.51
CA VAL A 74 -18.10 12.58 14.93
C VAL A 74 -18.52 11.97 13.60
N ALA A 75 -17.57 11.63 12.73
CA ALA A 75 -17.85 10.98 11.44
C ALA A 75 -18.66 9.68 11.62
N TYR A 76 -18.17 8.76 12.47
CA TYR A 76 -18.85 7.49 12.66
C TYR A 76 -20.26 7.66 13.22
N LEU A 77 -20.42 8.48 14.27
CA LEU A 77 -21.72 8.69 14.90
C LEU A 77 -22.70 9.44 13.98
N LEU A 78 -22.21 10.27 13.06
CA LEU A 78 -23.06 10.96 12.10
C LEU A 78 -23.65 9.96 11.08
N GLU A 79 -22.86 8.99 10.62
CA GLU A 79 -23.33 8.00 9.64
C GLU A 79 -24.16 6.88 10.30
N TYR A 80 -23.62 6.27 11.35
CA TYR A 80 -24.19 5.06 11.95
C TYR A 80 -24.88 5.28 13.30
N GLY A 81 -24.69 6.43 13.94
CA GLY A 81 -25.09 6.64 15.31
C GLY A 81 -24.35 5.74 16.30
N GLY A 82 -24.83 5.73 17.54
CA GLY A 82 -24.33 4.87 18.61
C GLY A 82 -23.71 5.68 19.74
N VAL A 83 -22.73 5.08 20.40
CA VAL A 83 -22.02 5.66 21.55
C VAL A 83 -20.52 5.62 21.25
N TYR A 84 -19.88 6.78 21.30
CA TYR A 84 -18.44 6.88 21.33
C TYR A 84 -17.96 7.14 22.76
N ILE A 85 -16.89 6.44 23.15
CA ILE A 85 -16.17 6.70 24.39
C ILE A 85 -14.65 6.59 24.19
N ASP A 86 -13.88 7.53 24.75
CA ASP A 86 -12.41 7.49 24.75
C ASP A 86 -11.88 6.13 25.27
N ALA A 87 -10.88 5.55 24.60
CA ALA A 87 -10.26 4.26 24.98
C ALA A 87 -9.69 4.24 26.41
N GLY A 88 -9.28 5.40 26.94
CA GLY A 88 -8.73 5.55 28.29
C GLY A 88 -9.79 5.68 29.39
N THR A 89 -10.93 4.99 29.28
CA THR A 89 -12.05 5.08 30.22
C THR A 89 -12.43 3.70 30.74
N ALA A 90 -12.59 3.59 32.07
CA ALA A 90 -13.09 2.37 32.69
C ALA A 90 -14.61 2.42 32.78
N CYS A 91 -15.29 1.31 32.49
CA CYS A 91 -16.72 1.13 32.66
C CYS A 91 -17.01 0.29 33.91
N TRP A 92 -17.99 0.73 34.69
CA TRP A 92 -18.39 0.14 35.97
C TRP A 92 -19.84 -0.35 35.98
N SER A 93 -20.65 0.10 35.01
CA SER A 93 -22.07 -0.25 34.93
C SER A 93 -22.61 -0.04 33.51
N ASN A 94 -23.70 -0.73 33.21
CA ASN A 94 -24.42 -0.60 31.94
C ASN A 94 -24.97 0.83 31.75
N ILE A 95 -24.85 1.38 30.54
CA ILE A 95 -25.19 2.78 30.25
C ILE A 95 -26.64 3.02 29.77
N ASP A 96 -27.51 2.01 29.72
CA ASP A 96 -28.88 2.13 29.18
C ASP A 96 -29.68 3.23 29.90
N SER A 97 -29.56 3.33 31.23
CA SER A 97 -30.23 4.37 32.02
C SER A 97 -29.69 5.78 31.74
N LEU A 98 -28.41 5.92 31.38
CA LEU A 98 -27.83 7.21 31.00
C LEU A 98 -28.38 7.70 29.67
N LEU A 99 -28.61 6.80 28.72
CA LEU A 99 -29.09 7.15 27.39
C LEU A 99 -30.62 7.27 27.36
N GLY A 100 -31.33 6.30 27.94
CA GLY A 100 -32.77 6.11 27.76
C GLY A 100 -33.15 5.96 26.28
N ASP A 101 -34.40 6.23 25.93
CA ASP A 101 -34.88 6.21 24.54
C ASP A 101 -34.58 7.52 23.79
N SER A 102 -33.45 8.16 24.09
CA SER A 102 -33.14 9.48 23.52
C SER A 102 -32.95 9.43 22.01
N ASP A 103 -33.47 10.46 21.34
CA ASP A 103 -33.25 10.79 19.93
C ASP A 103 -32.40 12.06 19.78
N LYS A 104 -31.76 12.50 20.85
CA LYS A 104 -30.94 13.71 20.91
C LYS A 104 -29.45 13.38 20.86
N LEU A 105 -28.63 14.40 20.61
CA LEU A 105 -27.20 14.32 20.84
C LEU A 105 -26.94 14.36 22.35
N VAL A 106 -26.33 13.31 22.89
CA VAL A 106 -25.98 13.18 24.30
C VAL A 106 -24.50 13.49 24.49
N VAL A 107 -24.20 14.43 25.38
CA VAL A 107 -22.83 14.87 25.70
C VAL A 107 -22.64 15.03 27.20
N VAL A 108 -21.39 15.07 27.66
CA VAL A 108 -21.07 15.22 29.09
C VAL A 108 -20.51 16.60 29.39
N LYS A 109 -21.08 17.26 30.39
CA LYS A 109 -20.61 18.52 30.99
C LYS A 109 -19.73 18.23 32.19
N LYS A 110 -18.49 18.72 32.16
CA LYS A 110 -17.53 18.62 33.27
C LYS A 110 -17.86 19.62 34.38
N TRP A 111 -17.24 19.42 35.55
CA TRP A 111 -17.41 20.26 36.75
C TRP A 111 -17.15 21.77 36.51
N HIS A 112 -16.27 22.12 35.57
CA HIS A 112 -15.97 23.51 35.19
C HIS A 112 -16.94 24.08 34.13
N GLY A 113 -18.04 23.38 33.84
CA GLY A 113 -19.10 23.84 32.96
C GLY A 113 -18.94 23.56 31.47
N GLY A 114 -17.74 23.15 31.03
CA GLY A 114 -17.48 22.83 29.62
C GLY A 114 -17.96 21.44 29.23
N ILE A 115 -18.45 21.30 28.00
CA ILE A 115 -18.70 20.00 27.37
C ILE A 115 -17.37 19.31 27.11
N CYS A 116 -17.28 18.01 27.40
CA CYS A 116 -16.21 17.14 26.92
C CYS A 116 -16.72 16.27 25.77
N ASN A 117 -15.88 16.05 24.77
CA ASN A 117 -16.18 15.20 23.64
C ASN A 117 -15.77 13.73 23.86
N GLY A 118 -15.20 13.39 25.03
CA GLY A 118 -14.75 12.03 25.40
C GLY A 118 -15.87 11.00 25.58
N PHE A 119 -17.12 11.46 25.69
CA PHE A 119 -18.34 10.67 25.62
C PHE A 119 -19.32 11.40 24.71
N VAL A 120 -19.80 10.75 23.66
CA VAL A 120 -20.82 11.27 22.75
C VAL A 120 -21.74 10.13 22.38
N ALA A 121 -23.05 10.31 22.48
CA ALA A 121 -24.01 9.37 21.94
C ALA A 121 -25.02 10.09 21.04
N SER A 122 -25.37 9.50 19.91
CA SER A 122 -26.19 10.18 18.91
C SER A 122 -26.99 9.19 18.06
N PRO A 123 -28.21 9.53 17.63
CA PRO A 123 -28.80 8.87 16.47
C PRO A 123 -27.97 9.21 15.20
N PRO A 124 -28.04 8.37 14.16
CA PRO A 124 -27.49 8.71 12.85
C PRO A 124 -28.18 9.96 12.28
N GLY A 125 -27.44 10.75 11.50
CA GLY A 125 -27.93 11.96 10.84
C GLY A 125 -28.31 13.11 11.77
N ASN A 126 -27.80 13.15 13.00
CA ASN A 126 -28.16 14.20 13.96
C ASN A 126 -27.69 15.59 13.46
N PRO A 127 -28.58 16.61 13.41
CA PRO A 127 -28.25 17.90 12.84
C PRO A 127 -27.21 18.69 13.65
N VAL A 128 -27.20 18.56 14.98
CA VAL A 128 -26.18 19.22 15.82
C VAL A 128 -24.82 18.57 15.61
N LEU A 129 -24.79 17.24 15.48
CA LEU A 129 -23.56 16.51 15.18
C LEU A 129 -23.04 16.83 13.77
N SER A 130 -23.92 17.04 12.80
CA SER A 130 -23.56 17.52 11.46
C SER A 130 -22.89 18.90 11.52
N LEU A 131 -23.44 19.85 12.28
CA LEU A 131 -22.84 21.18 12.45
C LEU A 131 -21.45 21.09 13.11
N ILE A 132 -21.28 20.21 14.10
CA ILE A 132 -19.98 19.95 14.72
C ILE A 132 -19.02 19.38 13.66
N PHE A 133 -19.45 18.41 12.87
CA PHE A 133 -18.63 17.80 11.82
C PHE A 133 -18.17 18.81 10.78
N ASP A 134 -19.10 19.61 10.25
CA ASP A 134 -18.81 20.64 9.26
C ASP A 134 -17.84 21.68 9.82
N ARG A 135 -18.01 22.06 11.10
CA ARG A 135 -17.10 22.98 11.78
C ARG A 135 -15.69 22.40 11.92
N ILE A 136 -15.57 21.12 12.31
CA ILE A 136 -14.27 20.42 12.38
C ILE A 136 -13.59 20.40 11.01
N VAL A 137 -14.31 20.00 9.95
CA VAL A 137 -13.76 19.94 8.58
C VAL A 137 -13.29 21.32 8.13
N ASN A 138 -14.12 22.36 8.31
CA ASN A 138 -13.78 23.74 7.95
C ASN A 138 -12.57 24.25 8.75
N ASN A 139 -12.53 24.00 10.06
CA ASN A 139 -11.41 24.40 10.93
C ASN A 139 -10.08 23.80 10.44
N ILE A 140 -10.10 22.53 10.01
CA ILE A 140 -8.92 21.85 9.48
C ILE A 140 -8.54 22.38 8.09
N GLN A 141 -9.51 22.56 7.20
CA GLN A 141 -9.26 23.05 5.84
C GLN A 141 -8.69 24.47 5.85
N SER A 142 -9.21 25.34 6.72
CA SER A 142 -8.74 26.71 6.89
C SER A 142 -7.57 26.86 7.88
N GLN A 143 -7.17 25.78 8.55
CA GLN A 143 -6.09 25.76 9.55
C GLN A 143 -6.22 26.89 10.60
N VAL A 144 -7.41 27.04 11.18
CA VAL A 144 -7.79 28.24 11.95
C VAL A 144 -6.98 28.46 13.24
N SER A 145 -6.29 27.43 13.75
CA SER A 145 -5.52 27.49 15.00
C SER A 145 -4.57 26.29 15.12
N ASN A 146 -3.52 26.39 15.95
CA ASN A 146 -2.68 25.26 16.34
C ASN A 146 -3.12 24.59 17.66
N ASP A 147 -4.37 24.81 18.09
CA ASP A 147 -4.91 24.26 19.34
C ASP A 147 -5.94 23.17 19.05
N ILE A 148 -5.63 21.91 19.39
CA ILE A 148 -6.53 20.75 19.17
C ILE A 148 -7.89 21.02 19.81
N TRP A 149 -7.91 21.63 21.00
CA TRP A 149 -9.16 21.90 21.72
C TRP A 149 -10.10 22.77 20.87
N ARG A 150 -9.58 23.75 20.14
CA ARG A 150 -10.36 24.65 19.27
C ARG A 150 -10.68 24.05 17.91
N VAL A 151 -9.77 23.25 17.35
CA VAL A 151 -9.88 22.78 15.96
C VAL A 151 -10.78 21.56 15.83
N THR A 152 -10.53 20.52 16.62
CA THR A 152 -11.27 19.24 16.57
C THR A 152 -11.94 18.86 17.88
N GLY A 153 -11.40 19.37 18.99
CA GLY A 153 -11.71 18.91 20.34
C GLY A 153 -12.94 19.57 20.97
N PRO A 154 -13.00 19.60 22.32
CA PRO A 154 -14.18 20.07 23.05
C PRO A 154 -14.58 21.52 22.75
N GLY A 155 -13.68 22.38 22.30
CA GLY A 155 -13.99 23.76 21.95
C GLY A 155 -15.04 23.88 20.86
N VAL A 156 -15.01 23.00 19.85
CA VAL A 156 -16.02 22.96 18.80
C VAL A 156 -17.39 22.60 19.36
N PHE A 157 -17.45 21.62 20.27
CA PHE A 157 -18.70 21.22 20.93
C PHE A 157 -19.28 22.34 21.78
N ASN A 158 -18.43 23.06 22.52
CA ASN A 158 -18.87 24.18 23.34
C ASN A 158 -19.38 25.35 22.47
N GLU A 159 -18.69 25.66 21.36
CA GLU A 159 -19.14 26.69 20.42
C GLU A 159 -20.50 26.34 19.81
N VAL A 160 -20.67 25.13 19.30
CA VAL A 160 -21.95 24.70 18.70
C VAL A 160 -23.06 24.65 19.75
N LYS A 161 -22.76 24.24 20.98
CA LYS A 161 -23.73 24.25 22.08
C LYS A 161 -24.29 25.65 22.37
N GLU A 162 -23.48 26.71 22.25
CA GLU A 162 -23.97 28.09 22.45
C GLU A 162 -24.85 28.58 21.30
N LEU A 163 -24.77 27.93 20.13
CA LEU A 163 -25.57 28.25 18.94
C LEU A 163 -26.84 27.41 18.80
N CYS A 164 -26.98 26.34 19.58
CA CYS A 164 -28.08 25.38 19.49
C CYS A 164 -29.10 25.56 20.61
N GLU A 165 -30.36 25.27 20.31
CA GLU A 165 -31.42 25.23 21.33
C GLU A 165 -31.24 24.01 22.25
N ASP A 166 -31.36 24.22 23.58
CA ASP A 166 -31.20 23.17 24.59
C ASP A 166 -32.06 21.92 24.34
N ARG A 167 -33.19 22.06 23.64
CA ARG A 167 -34.06 20.92 23.32
C ARG A 167 -33.42 19.88 22.40
N LEU A 168 -32.37 20.23 21.65
CA LEU A 168 -31.67 19.34 20.72
C LEU A 168 -30.57 18.50 21.39
N LEU A 169 -30.22 18.84 22.63
CA LEU A 169 -29.15 18.21 23.39
C LEU A 169 -29.70 17.49 24.62
N LYS A 170 -29.05 16.40 25.01
CA LYS A 170 -29.14 15.82 26.36
C LYS A 170 -27.78 15.99 27.01
N ILE A 171 -27.67 16.87 28.00
CA ILE A 171 -26.41 17.16 28.67
C ILE A 171 -26.38 16.41 29.99
N LEU A 172 -25.55 15.38 30.06
CA LEU A 172 -25.25 14.66 31.31
C LEU A 172 -24.16 15.41 32.08
N THR A 173 -24.28 15.50 33.39
CA THR A 173 -23.19 16.00 34.24
C THR A 173 -22.18 14.90 34.52
N GLN A 174 -20.92 15.28 34.73
CA GLN A 174 -19.88 14.32 35.13
C GLN A 174 -20.25 13.53 36.40
N SER A 175 -20.99 14.14 37.33
CA SER A 175 -21.49 13.48 38.54
C SER A 175 -22.51 12.39 38.23
N GLU A 176 -23.40 12.60 37.25
CA GLU A 176 -24.34 11.56 36.80
C GLU A 176 -23.62 10.37 36.16
N CYS A 177 -22.53 10.63 35.45
CA CYS A 177 -21.74 9.59 34.77
C CYS A 177 -20.83 8.77 35.70
N GLN A 178 -20.48 9.29 36.89
CA GLN A 178 -19.43 8.70 37.74
C GLN A 178 -19.71 7.27 38.21
N ASN A 179 -20.99 6.90 38.32
CA ASN A 179 -21.42 5.55 38.69
C ASN A 179 -21.35 4.54 37.53
N TYR A 180 -21.09 5.02 36.31
CA TYR A 180 -21.10 4.21 35.09
C TYR A 180 -19.72 4.10 34.47
N PHE A 181 -18.95 5.19 34.46
CA PHE A 181 -17.59 5.19 33.93
C PHE A 181 -16.73 6.29 34.54
N SER A 182 -15.41 6.11 34.44
CA SER A 182 -14.43 7.10 34.90
C SER A 182 -13.28 7.26 33.93
N PHE A 183 -12.81 8.51 33.77
CA PHE A 183 -11.61 8.82 32.99
C PHE A 183 -10.36 8.39 33.75
N VAL A 184 -9.53 7.53 33.15
CA VAL A 184 -8.28 7.06 33.76
C VAL A 184 -7.14 8.00 33.37
N ASN A 185 -6.59 8.69 34.37
CA ASN A 185 -5.56 9.71 34.18
C ASN A 185 -4.13 9.15 34.28
N ASP A 186 -3.92 8.08 35.04
CA ASP A 186 -2.60 7.48 35.29
C ASP A 186 -2.35 6.30 34.35
N LEU A 187 -2.17 6.60 33.05
CA LEU A 187 -1.85 5.60 32.04
C LEU A 187 -0.38 5.73 31.62
N SER A 188 0.27 4.59 31.41
CA SER A 188 1.71 4.50 31.12
C SER A 188 2.14 5.36 29.93
N HIS A 189 1.32 5.39 28.87
CA HIS A 189 1.54 6.17 27.65
C HIS A 189 1.28 7.69 27.80
N LYS A 190 0.66 8.17 28.90
CA LYS A 190 0.37 9.60 29.12
C LYS A 190 1.52 10.38 29.76
N LYS A 191 2.60 9.72 30.22
CA LYS A 191 3.62 10.35 31.10
C LYS A 191 4.70 11.18 30.39
N SER A 192 4.99 10.96 29.10
CA SER A 192 6.05 11.69 28.38
C SER A 192 5.68 12.29 27.01
N ASN A 193 4.51 11.98 26.43
CA ASN A 193 4.17 12.37 25.04
C ASN A 193 2.69 12.81 24.84
N HIS A 194 2.05 13.38 25.87
CA HIS A 194 0.65 13.81 25.80
C HIS A 194 0.41 14.91 24.74
N TRP A 195 -0.69 14.82 23.99
CA TRP A 195 -1.01 15.72 22.87
C TRP A 195 -0.97 17.21 23.26
N SER A 196 -1.37 17.54 24.48
CA SER A 196 -1.42 18.93 24.97
C SER A 196 -0.05 19.56 25.11
N LYS A 197 1.00 18.76 25.37
CA LYS A 197 2.40 19.21 25.38
C LYS A 197 2.98 19.23 23.97
N ARG A 198 2.59 18.24 23.16
CA ARG A 198 3.05 18.10 21.77
C ARG A 198 2.64 19.31 20.91
N GLN A 199 1.39 19.75 20.99
CA GLN A 199 0.88 20.89 20.21
C GLN A 199 1.55 22.24 20.53
N GLU A 200 2.28 22.36 21.65
CA GLU A 200 3.03 23.58 21.99
C GLU A 200 4.28 23.76 21.11
N PHE A 201 4.83 22.66 20.57
CA PHE A 201 6.10 22.66 19.86
C PHE A 201 6.02 22.08 18.44
N GLU A 202 4.88 21.51 18.03
CA GLU A 202 4.67 21.01 16.67
C GLU A 202 3.34 21.48 16.07
N SER A 203 3.26 21.57 14.73
CA SER A 203 2.01 21.84 14.03
C SER A 203 1.01 20.72 14.29
N ILE A 204 -0.24 21.04 14.57
CA ILE A 204 -1.31 20.02 14.70
C ILE A 204 -1.82 19.55 13.32
N PHE A 205 -1.52 20.31 12.27
CA PHE A 205 -1.80 19.92 10.90
C PHE A 205 -0.59 19.21 10.30
N ALA A 206 -0.85 18.09 9.63
CA ALA A 206 0.08 17.58 8.63
C ALA A 206 0.07 18.61 7.50
N SER A 207 1.23 19.18 7.15
CA SER A 207 1.24 20.21 6.11
C SER A 207 0.79 19.57 4.80
N SER A 208 0.23 20.38 3.90
CA SER A 208 0.07 19.97 2.50
C SER A 208 1.40 19.58 1.83
N ASN A 209 2.53 19.84 2.52
CA ASN A 209 3.88 19.32 2.29
C ASN A 209 4.58 18.85 3.60
N SER A 210 3.87 18.30 4.59
CA SER A 210 4.52 17.67 5.76
C SER A 210 3.78 16.41 6.19
N ASP A 211 4.34 15.21 6.04
CA ASP A 211 5.72 14.81 6.35
C ASP A 211 6.02 14.86 7.85
N ASP A 212 5.06 14.68 8.76
CA ASP A 212 5.41 14.46 10.18
C ASP A 212 4.73 13.28 10.85
N GLY A 213 3.56 12.85 10.37
CA GLY A 213 3.16 11.45 10.58
C GLY A 213 4.06 10.51 9.79
N LEU A 214 4.56 11.00 8.65
CA LEU A 214 5.54 10.33 7.82
C LEU A 214 6.98 10.57 8.27
N GLN A 215 7.47 11.75 8.72
CA GLN A 215 8.89 11.88 9.09
C GLN A 215 9.37 11.03 10.28
N ASN A 216 8.50 10.60 11.20
CA ASN A 216 8.92 9.61 12.21
C ASN A 216 8.93 8.17 11.66
N ILE A 217 8.25 7.91 10.54
CA ILE A 217 8.25 6.65 9.76
C ILE A 217 9.32 6.71 8.62
N ILE A 218 9.68 7.91 8.17
CA ILE A 218 10.55 8.25 7.03
C ILE A 218 11.97 8.62 7.49
N LYS A 219 12.25 8.64 8.78
CA LYS A 219 13.66 8.51 9.19
C LYS A 219 14.10 7.09 8.87
N HIS A 220 14.65 6.96 7.66
CA HIS A 220 15.34 5.80 7.10
C HIS A 220 14.40 4.67 6.64
N THR A 221 13.76 4.84 5.48
CA THR A 221 13.03 3.74 4.82
C THR A 221 13.91 3.05 3.77
N ASN A 222 13.99 1.72 3.80
CA ASN A 222 14.68 0.94 2.77
C ASN A 222 13.69 0.51 1.67
N LEU A 223 13.93 0.97 0.44
CA LEU A 223 13.12 0.62 -0.73
C LEU A 223 13.86 -0.42 -1.58
N PHE A 224 13.32 -1.63 -1.61
CA PHE A 224 13.86 -2.75 -2.39
C PHE A 224 13.04 -2.97 -3.66
N HIS A 225 13.63 -2.72 -4.82
CA HIS A 225 13.00 -3.09 -6.10
C HIS A 225 13.64 -4.38 -6.65
N LEU A 226 12.95 -5.50 -6.49
CA LEU A 226 13.50 -6.84 -6.78
C LEU A 226 13.19 -7.36 -8.20
N GLY A 227 12.65 -6.51 -9.08
CA GLY A 227 12.36 -6.84 -10.48
C GLY A 227 13.57 -6.64 -11.42
N PRO A 228 13.75 -7.48 -12.47
CA PRO A 228 14.78 -7.33 -13.49
C PRO A 228 14.42 -6.29 -14.56
N HIS A 229 15.42 -5.93 -15.37
CA HIS A 229 15.40 -4.91 -16.42
C HIS A 229 14.55 -5.17 -17.68
N LYS A 230 13.44 -5.95 -17.64
CA LYS A 230 12.81 -6.42 -18.89
C LYS A 230 11.29 -6.37 -19.03
N THR A 231 10.59 -5.65 -18.15
CA THR A 231 9.14 -5.36 -18.32
C THR A 231 8.85 -3.93 -17.89
N ALA A 232 7.59 -3.46 -17.87
CA ALA A 232 7.27 -2.07 -17.49
C ALA A 232 7.62 -1.70 -16.03
N THR A 233 8.13 -2.64 -15.21
CA THR A 233 8.94 -2.30 -14.02
C THR A 233 10.17 -1.46 -14.36
N THR A 234 10.64 -1.48 -15.61
CA THR A 234 11.66 -0.57 -16.13
C THR A 234 11.21 0.88 -16.05
N SER A 235 9.93 1.19 -16.31
CA SER A 235 9.41 2.55 -16.18
C SER A 235 9.37 3.00 -14.72
N PHE A 236 9.06 2.08 -13.80
CA PHE A 236 9.08 2.34 -12.36
C PHE A 236 10.49 2.47 -11.81
N GLN A 237 11.36 1.58 -12.21
CA GLN A 237 12.77 1.65 -11.92
C GLN A 237 13.36 2.96 -12.43
N ASN A 238 13.06 3.39 -13.66
CA ASN A 238 13.50 4.70 -14.17
C ASN A 238 12.94 5.86 -13.34
N LEU A 239 11.70 5.77 -12.87
CA LEU A 239 11.09 6.79 -12.00
C LEU A 239 11.84 6.87 -10.66
N LEU A 240 12.07 5.73 -10.00
CA LEU A 240 12.84 5.64 -8.75
C LEU A 240 14.27 6.15 -8.93
N GLU A 241 14.96 5.71 -9.98
CA GLU A 241 16.34 6.12 -10.30
C GLU A 241 16.43 7.63 -10.58
N SER A 242 15.48 8.20 -11.33
CA SER A 242 15.47 9.64 -11.63
C SER A 242 15.21 10.53 -10.41
N ASN A 243 14.74 9.94 -9.31
CA ASN A 243 14.48 10.59 -8.04
C ASN A 243 15.42 10.07 -6.93
N GLU A 244 16.48 9.33 -7.24
CA GLU A 244 17.32 8.69 -6.22
C GLU A 244 17.97 9.72 -5.27
N ASP A 245 18.47 10.85 -5.79
CA ASP A 245 19.05 11.90 -4.95
C ASP A 245 18.01 12.52 -4.01
N TYR A 246 16.81 12.80 -4.53
CA TYR A 246 15.69 13.29 -3.74
C TYR A 246 15.27 12.28 -2.67
N LEU A 247 15.17 11.00 -3.04
CA LEU A 247 14.89 9.89 -2.12
C LEU A 247 15.94 9.83 -1.00
N LYS A 248 17.23 9.96 -1.32
CA LYS A 248 18.31 10.02 -0.32
C LYS A 248 18.20 11.23 0.59
N GLU A 249 17.88 12.41 0.06
CA GLU A 249 17.69 13.64 0.82
C GLU A 249 16.57 13.51 1.86
N ILE A 250 15.49 12.80 1.51
CA ILE A 250 14.36 12.51 2.43
C ILE A 250 14.56 11.21 3.23
N GLY A 251 15.79 10.65 3.26
CA GLY A 251 16.14 9.54 4.14
C GLY A 251 15.93 8.14 3.56
N PHE A 252 15.61 7.96 2.28
CA PHE A 252 15.44 6.63 1.68
C PHE A 252 16.75 6.02 1.21
N SER A 253 16.93 4.73 1.49
CA SER A 253 17.97 3.91 0.85
C SER A 253 17.34 3.07 -0.25
N LEU A 254 17.79 3.28 -1.49
CA LEU A 254 17.27 2.60 -2.66
C LEU A 254 18.18 1.43 -3.06
N LEU A 255 17.64 0.23 -3.12
CA LEU A 255 18.33 -0.95 -3.64
C LEU A 255 17.67 -1.43 -4.95
N THR A 256 18.30 -1.10 -6.08
CA THR A 256 17.90 -1.58 -7.42
C THR A 256 19.13 -2.01 -8.23
N VAL A 257 18.93 -2.52 -9.46
CA VAL A 257 20.03 -2.85 -10.38
C VAL A 257 20.94 -1.65 -10.73
N ARG A 258 20.45 -0.40 -10.65
CA ARG A 258 21.25 0.78 -11.03
C ARG A 258 21.34 1.85 -9.95
N SER A 259 20.84 1.60 -8.75
CA SER A 259 21.06 2.53 -7.63
C SER A 259 22.52 2.57 -7.23
N SER A 260 22.90 3.49 -6.34
CA SER A 260 24.25 3.54 -5.78
C SER A 260 24.70 2.22 -5.15
N ASN A 261 23.75 1.40 -4.68
CA ASN A 261 24.00 0.13 -3.99
C ASN A 261 23.86 -1.08 -4.95
N LYS A 262 24.00 -0.86 -6.26
CA LYS A 262 23.83 -1.89 -7.31
C LYS A 262 24.68 -3.16 -7.15
N GLU A 263 25.88 -3.07 -6.58
CA GLU A 263 26.77 -4.24 -6.46
C GLU A 263 26.27 -5.19 -5.37
N GLU A 264 25.77 -4.66 -4.24
CA GLU A 264 25.09 -5.44 -3.20
C GLU A 264 23.84 -6.12 -3.75
N TYR A 265 23.03 -5.37 -4.51
CA TYR A 265 21.86 -5.92 -5.18
C TYR A 265 22.22 -7.07 -6.13
N LYS A 266 23.23 -6.87 -6.98
CA LYS A 266 23.66 -7.89 -7.95
C LYS A 266 24.11 -9.16 -7.24
N GLU A 267 24.91 -9.04 -6.18
CA GLU A 267 25.38 -10.21 -5.42
C GLU A 267 24.21 -10.95 -4.76
N TRP A 268 23.31 -10.22 -4.10
CA TRP A 268 22.09 -10.79 -3.53
C TRP A 268 21.24 -11.49 -4.60
N ARG A 269 20.98 -10.82 -5.72
CA ARG A 269 20.15 -11.35 -6.82
C ARG A 269 20.77 -12.57 -7.48
N ASN A 270 22.09 -12.62 -7.61
CA ASN A 270 22.81 -13.78 -8.15
C ASN A 270 22.70 -14.99 -7.22
N ARG A 271 22.78 -14.80 -5.90
CA ARG A 271 22.54 -15.88 -4.91
C ARG A 271 21.09 -16.33 -4.96
N TYR A 272 20.14 -15.40 -4.89
CA TYR A 272 18.70 -15.69 -4.99
C TYR A 272 18.33 -16.48 -6.25
N THR A 273 18.85 -16.04 -7.41
CA THR A 273 18.60 -16.70 -8.69
C THR A 273 19.16 -18.13 -8.73
N ARG A 274 20.33 -18.37 -8.11
CA ARG A 274 20.92 -19.72 -8.01
C ARG A 274 20.08 -20.66 -7.17
N GLU A 275 19.51 -20.18 -6.06
CA GLU A 275 18.62 -20.98 -5.21
C GLU A 275 17.36 -21.42 -5.97
N ILE A 276 16.66 -20.46 -6.58
CA ILE A 276 15.43 -20.73 -7.35
C ILE A 276 15.72 -21.67 -8.53
N GLN A 277 16.79 -21.40 -9.30
CA GLN A 277 17.16 -22.28 -10.42
C GLN A 277 17.57 -23.68 -9.97
N GLY A 278 18.21 -23.82 -8.80
CA GLY A 278 18.54 -25.12 -8.22
C GLY A 278 17.30 -25.96 -7.94
N TYR A 279 16.29 -25.35 -7.30
CA TYR A 279 14.99 -25.99 -7.06
C TYR A 279 14.28 -26.37 -8.36
N LEU A 280 14.20 -25.46 -9.33
CA LEU A 280 13.53 -25.72 -10.61
C LEU A 280 14.23 -26.79 -11.47
N LEU A 281 15.52 -27.08 -11.21
CA LEU A 281 16.27 -28.18 -11.84
C LEU A 281 16.20 -29.49 -11.05
N GLY A 282 15.43 -29.54 -9.95
CA GLY A 282 15.36 -30.71 -9.06
C GLY A 282 16.64 -30.97 -8.28
N ARG A 283 17.51 -29.96 -8.12
CA ARG A 283 18.78 -30.08 -7.37
C ARG A 283 18.64 -29.74 -5.89
N ARG A 284 17.47 -29.25 -5.48
CA ARG A 284 17.14 -28.82 -4.12
C ARG A 284 15.70 -29.16 -3.82
N GLU A 285 15.45 -29.59 -2.59
CA GLU A 285 14.10 -29.80 -2.08
C GLU A 285 13.44 -28.46 -1.71
N LYS A 286 12.11 -28.46 -1.58
CA LYS A 286 11.33 -27.26 -1.28
C LYS A 286 11.71 -26.64 0.06
N GLU A 287 11.91 -27.47 1.09
CA GLU A 287 12.27 -27.04 2.44
C GLU A 287 13.66 -26.39 2.46
N GLU A 288 14.61 -26.94 1.69
CA GLU A 288 15.95 -26.38 1.52
C GLU A 288 15.87 -25.01 0.82
N LEU A 289 15.06 -24.91 -0.25
CA LEU A 289 14.84 -23.64 -0.94
C LEU A 289 14.28 -22.59 0.03
N ILE A 290 13.23 -22.92 0.79
CA ILE A 290 12.61 -22.02 1.76
C ILE A 290 13.65 -21.52 2.76
N HIS A 291 14.44 -22.43 3.34
CA HIS A 291 15.49 -22.07 4.29
C HIS A 291 16.51 -21.08 3.69
N ASN A 292 17.04 -21.39 2.50
CA ASN A 292 18.09 -20.61 1.86
C ASN A 292 17.60 -19.21 1.44
N ILE A 293 16.41 -19.11 0.83
CA ILE A 293 15.89 -17.81 0.41
C ILE A 293 15.35 -17.00 1.60
N SER A 294 14.86 -17.64 2.68
CA SER A 294 14.56 -16.95 3.93
C SER A 294 15.81 -16.31 4.53
N LYS A 295 16.95 -17.00 4.49
CA LYS A 295 18.24 -16.41 4.92
C LYS A 295 18.63 -15.20 4.05
N LEU A 296 18.47 -15.28 2.73
CA LEU A 296 18.72 -14.15 1.83
C LEU A 296 17.76 -12.98 2.11
N PHE A 297 16.48 -13.24 2.36
CA PHE A 297 15.53 -12.21 2.75
C PHE A 297 15.85 -11.62 4.11
N LEU A 298 16.36 -12.40 5.06
CA LEU A 298 16.80 -11.92 6.36
C LEU A 298 18.07 -11.06 6.23
N GLU A 299 19.01 -11.44 5.37
CA GLU A 299 20.16 -10.61 5.00
C GLU A 299 19.70 -9.28 4.39
N LEU A 300 18.71 -9.31 3.50
CA LEU A 300 18.13 -8.10 2.91
C LEU A 300 17.40 -7.26 3.98
N LYS A 301 16.63 -7.91 4.87
CA LYS A 301 15.94 -7.27 6.00
C LYS A 301 16.93 -6.60 6.95
N ASN A 302 18.09 -7.22 7.18
CA ASN A 302 19.10 -6.73 8.11
C ASN A 302 20.13 -5.83 7.42
N SER A 303 20.14 -5.77 6.09
CA SER A 303 20.90 -4.78 5.34
C SER A 303 20.30 -3.41 5.63
N TYR A 304 21.17 -2.47 6.04
CA TYR A 304 20.82 -1.15 6.55
C TYR A 304 20.09 -1.21 7.92
N THR A 305 20.44 -0.30 8.84
CA THR A 305 20.24 -0.43 10.30
C THR A 305 18.80 -0.74 10.78
N SER A 306 18.68 -1.22 12.03
CA SER A 306 17.54 -2.00 12.56
C SER A 306 16.24 -1.23 12.87
N GLU A 307 16.15 0.09 12.67
CA GLU A 307 15.00 0.93 13.08
C GLU A 307 14.07 1.34 11.92
N HIS A 308 14.17 0.65 10.77
CA HIS A 308 13.75 1.20 9.46
C HIS A 308 12.52 0.49 8.88
N HIS A 309 11.51 1.27 8.46
CA HIS A 309 10.40 0.77 7.63
C HIS A 309 10.93 0.24 6.29
N LYS A 310 10.36 -0.85 5.78
CA LYS A 310 10.88 -1.55 4.59
C LYS A 310 9.76 -1.72 3.57
N LEU A 311 10.06 -1.43 2.30
CA LEU A 311 9.11 -1.67 1.19
C LEU A 311 9.76 -2.58 0.16
N ILE A 312 9.10 -3.68 -0.17
CA ILE A 312 9.48 -4.50 -1.32
C ILE A 312 8.50 -4.19 -2.45
N VAL A 313 9.03 -3.73 -3.57
CA VAL A 313 8.26 -3.62 -4.81
C VAL A 313 8.79 -4.63 -5.81
N SER A 314 7.91 -5.47 -6.32
CA SER A 314 8.27 -6.39 -7.39
C SER A 314 7.14 -6.68 -8.36
N ASP A 315 7.53 -7.17 -9.52
CA ASP A 315 6.62 -7.85 -10.42
C ASP A 315 6.77 -9.37 -10.25
N GLU A 316 6.23 -10.12 -11.20
CA GLU A 316 6.27 -11.57 -11.19
C GLU A 316 7.70 -12.17 -11.18
N ASN A 317 8.74 -11.40 -11.47
CA ASN A 317 10.12 -11.90 -11.55
C ASN A 317 10.80 -12.12 -10.20
N LEU A 318 10.19 -11.71 -9.09
CA LEU A 318 10.60 -12.18 -7.77
C LEU A 318 10.40 -13.70 -7.67
N LEU A 319 9.40 -14.24 -8.37
CA LEU A 319 8.96 -15.62 -8.21
C LEU A 319 9.86 -16.63 -8.97
N GLY A 320 10.75 -16.14 -9.84
CA GLY A 320 11.71 -16.98 -10.55
C GLY A 320 12.01 -16.50 -11.98
N PRO A 321 12.61 -17.37 -12.82
CA PRO A 321 12.77 -17.08 -14.23
C PRO A 321 11.42 -16.90 -14.92
N MET A 322 11.38 -16.07 -15.97
CA MET A 322 10.17 -15.84 -16.75
C MET A 322 9.59 -17.17 -17.27
N THR A 323 8.31 -17.40 -17.04
CA THR A 323 7.64 -18.64 -17.46
C THR A 323 7.80 -18.88 -18.96
N GLY A 324 8.19 -20.09 -19.33
CA GLY A 324 8.48 -20.55 -20.70
C GLY A 324 9.89 -20.20 -21.20
N HIS A 325 10.66 -19.37 -20.49
CA HIS A 325 12.01 -18.99 -20.92
C HIS A 325 13.06 -20.01 -20.46
N PRO A 326 14.10 -20.26 -21.28
CA PRO A 326 15.27 -21.01 -20.83
C PRO A 326 15.99 -20.25 -19.70
N PHE A 327 16.40 -20.98 -18.67
CA PHE A 327 17.22 -20.47 -17.58
C PHE A 327 18.44 -21.36 -17.35
N ALA A 328 19.36 -20.95 -16.46
CA ALA A 328 20.60 -21.69 -16.16
C ALA A 328 21.39 -22.12 -17.42
N LYS A 329 21.59 -21.19 -18.37
CA LYS A 329 22.24 -21.45 -19.67
C LYS A 329 21.55 -22.54 -20.52
N GLY A 330 20.22 -22.63 -20.43
CA GLY A 330 19.41 -23.56 -21.21
C GLY A 330 19.22 -24.94 -20.58
N GLN A 331 19.66 -25.14 -19.34
CA GLN A 331 19.52 -26.42 -18.63
C GLN A 331 18.07 -26.71 -18.21
N GLY A 332 17.20 -25.70 -18.13
CA GLY A 332 15.81 -25.88 -17.72
C GLY A 332 14.87 -24.81 -18.26
N ARG A 333 13.58 -25.11 -18.19
CA ARG A 333 12.44 -24.22 -18.48
C ARG A 333 11.33 -24.50 -17.48
N ASP A 334 10.72 -23.45 -16.95
CA ASP A 334 9.53 -23.55 -16.09
C ASP A 334 8.32 -23.25 -16.96
N TRP A 335 7.52 -24.27 -17.27
CA TRP A 335 6.32 -24.13 -18.10
C TRP A 335 5.08 -23.78 -17.28
N THR A 336 5.11 -24.05 -15.98
CA THR A 336 4.08 -23.67 -15.03
C THR A 336 4.24 -22.20 -14.66
N PHE A 337 3.14 -21.52 -14.29
CA PHE A 337 3.22 -20.15 -13.80
C PHE A 337 3.98 -20.05 -12.47
N TYR A 338 5.30 -19.84 -12.56
CA TYR A 338 6.24 -19.64 -11.45
C TYR A 338 6.21 -20.75 -10.39
N SER A 339 6.68 -21.95 -10.72
CA SER A 339 6.62 -23.14 -9.83
C SER A 339 7.21 -22.94 -8.43
N ALA A 340 8.12 -21.98 -8.25
CA ALA A 340 8.74 -21.66 -6.97
C ALA A 340 7.92 -20.69 -6.09
N TYR A 341 6.81 -20.12 -6.58
CA TYR A 341 6.04 -19.10 -5.86
C TYR A 341 5.65 -19.51 -4.43
N PRO A 342 5.24 -20.76 -4.12
CA PRO A 342 4.84 -21.12 -2.76
C PRO A 342 6.01 -21.03 -1.77
N ALA A 343 7.21 -21.41 -2.21
CA ALA A 343 8.41 -21.30 -1.39
C ALA A 343 8.80 -19.83 -1.17
N VAL A 344 8.76 -19.02 -2.23
CA VAL A 344 9.06 -17.57 -2.15
C VAL A 344 8.15 -16.86 -1.16
N PHE A 345 6.83 -17.07 -1.24
CA PHE A 345 5.90 -16.43 -0.31
C PHE A 345 5.98 -17.00 1.11
N SER A 346 6.22 -18.30 1.27
CA SER A 346 6.46 -18.88 2.60
C SER A 346 7.68 -18.23 3.26
N SER A 347 8.75 -18.01 2.50
CA SER A 347 9.94 -17.33 3.00
C SER A 347 9.70 -15.85 3.31
N LEU A 348 8.98 -15.12 2.45
CA LEU A 348 8.60 -13.73 2.72
C LEU A 348 7.77 -13.63 4.02
N ARG A 349 6.75 -14.47 4.19
CA ARG A 349 5.97 -14.54 5.43
C ARG A 349 6.87 -14.85 6.63
N SER A 350 7.73 -15.86 6.55
CA SER A 350 8.61 -16.24 7.67
C SER A 350 9.58 -15.14 8.13
N VAL A 351 9.98 -14.24 7.22
CA VAL A 351 10.96 -13.19 7.52
C VAL A 351 10.28 -11.86 7.89
N PHE A 352 9.09 -11.60 7.35
CA PHE A 352 8.47 -10.26 7.39
C PHE A 352 7.08 -10.19 8.01
N PHE A 353 6.47 -11.29 8.46
CA PHE A 353 5.11 -11.28 9.05
C PHE A 353 5.05 -10.76 10.49
N GLU A 354 6.18 -10.39 11.08
CA GLU A 354 6.29 -9.58 12.30
C GLU A 354 6.85 -8.19 11.91
N GLY A 355 5.98 -7.23 11.55
CA GLY A 355 6.34 -5.80 11.43
C GLY A 355 6.13 -5.10 10.06
N ASP A 356 6.89 -4.00 9.86
CA ASP A 356 6.72 -2.88 8.91
C ASP A 356 6.96 -3.13 7.40
N LEU A 357 6.77 -4.35 6.88
CA LEU A 357 6.99 -4.62 5.45
C LEU A 357 5.71 -4.57 4.63
N LYS A 358 5.64 -3.62 3.69
CA LYS A 358 4.61 -3.59 2.65
C LYS A 358 5.20 -4.18 1.35
N VAL A 359 4.56 -5.21 0.81
CA VAL A 359 5.00 -5.84 -0.44
C VAL A 359 3.96 -5.59 -1.52
N MET A 360 4.40 -4.95 -2.60
CA MET A 360 3.55 -4.64 -3.75
C MET A 360 3.88 -5.58 -4.91
N MET A 361 2.86 -6.32 -5.37
CA MET A 361 2.93 -7.20 -6.53
C MET A 361 2.09 -6.65 -7.68
N CYS A 362 2.70 -6.44 -8.84
CA CYS A 362 1.96 -5.99 -10.02
C CYS A 362 1.39 -7.17 -10.81
N LYS A 363 0.06 -7.27 -10.93
CA LYS A 363 -0.64 -8.32 -11.68
C LYS A 363 -0.91 -7.89 -13.12
N ARG A 364 -0.50 -8.71 -14.10
CA ARG A 364 -0.88 -8.53 -15.52
C ARG A 364 -2.12 -9.34 -15.88
N LYS A 365 -2.82 -8.91 -16.94
CA LYS A 365 -3.80 -9.78 -17.59
C LYS A 365 -3.09 -11.01 -18.19
N PRO A 366 -3.72 -12.20 -18.19
CA PRO A 366 -3.08 -13.41 -18.71
C PRO A 366 -2.64 -13.26 -20.16
N SER A 367 -3.49 -12.67 -21.01
CA SER A 367 -3.18 -12.43 -22.42
C SER A 367 -1.99 -11.47 -22.62
N GLU A 368 -1.89 -10.41 -21.82
CA GLU A 368 -0.79 -9.46 -21.86
C GLU A 368 0.52 -10.10 -21.40
N PHE A 369 0.47 -10.93 -20.35
CA PHE A 369 1.62 -11.70 -19.89
C PHE A 369 2.14 -12.64 -20.98
N VAL A 370 1.27 -13.50 -21.52
CA VAL A 370 1.65 -14.50 -22.53
C VAL A 370 2.25 -13.83 -23.76
N THR A 371 1.59 -12.78 -24.25
CA THR A 371 2.05 -12.01 -25.41
C THR A 371 3.42 -11.38 -25.13
N SER A 372 3.59 -10.74 -23.98
CA SER A 372 4.87 -10.11 -23.61
C SER A 372 5.98 -11.15 -23.41
N SER A 373 5.69 -12.27 -22.77
CA SER A 373 6.65 -13.35 -22.53
C SER A 373 7.11 -13.98 -23.84
N TYR A 374 6.19 -14.28 -24.76
CA TYR A 374 6.52 -14.80 -26.08
C TYR A 374 7.42 -13.82 -26.85
N LYS A 375 7.03 -12.55 -26.96
CA LYS A 375 7.84 -11.53 -27.63
C LYS A 375 9.25 -11.46 -27.05
N ASP A 376 9.37 -11.57 -25.73
CA ASP A 376 10.67 -11.53 -25.06
C ASP A 376 11.51 -12.79 -25.29
N MET A 377 10.88 -13.96 -25.35
CA MET A 377 11.52 -15.23 -25.68
C MET A 377 12.06 -15.21 -27.11
N VAL A 378 11.24 -14.77 -28.08
CA VAL A 378 11.60 -14.70 -29.49
C VAL A 378 12.89 -13.90 -29.68
N LYS A 379 12.98 -12.69 -29.10
CA LYS A 379 14.17 -11.82 -29.21
C LYS A 379 15.46 -12.42 -28.65
N LYS A 380 15.37 -13.42 -27.77
CA LYS A 380 16.53 -14.05 -27.10
C LYS A 380 16.87 -15.41 -27.68
N SER A 381 16.06 -15.95 -28.57
CA SER A 381 16.26 -17.28 -29.14
C SER A 381 16.86 -17.18 -30.53
N SER A 382 17.87 -18.01 -30.79
CA SER A 382 18.37 -18.26 -32.14
C SER A 382 17.42 -19.15 -32.96
N HIS A 383 16.60 -19.95 -32.27
CA HIS A 383 15.62 -20.86 -32.87
C HIS A 383 14.28 -20.67 -32.17
N PRO A 384 13.60 -19.53 -32.39
CA PRO A 384 12.35 -19.24 -31.71
C PRO A 384 11.22 -20.15 -32.24
N GLU A 385 10.53 -20.80 -31.32
CA GLU A 385 9.29 -21.53 -31.60
C GLU A 385 8.16 -20.56 -31.99
N ASP A 386 7.13 -21.08 -32.69
CA ASP A 386 5.94 -20.29 -33.02
C ASP A 386 5.05 -20.05 -31.78
N PHE A 387 4.16 -19.08 -31.90
CA PHE A 387 3.31 -18.66 -30.78
C PHE A 387 2.38 -19.76 -30.29
N LEU A 388 1.81 -20.57 -31.18
CA LEU A 388 0.88 -21.62 -30.77
C LEU A 388 1.62 -22.70 -30.01
N SER A 389 2.78 -23.16 -30.52
CA SER A 389 3.64 -24.12 -29.82
C SER A 389 4.08 -23.62 -28.43
N PHE A 390 4.44 -22.34 -28.33
CA PHE A 390 4.78 -21.73 -27.04
C PHE A 390 3.57 -21.69 -26.09
N TYR A 391 2.41 -21.29 -26.61
CA TYR A 391 1.18 -21.10 -25.85
C TYR A 391 0.62 -22.43 -25.33
N GLU A 392 0.60 -23.48 -26.15
CA GLU A 392 0.12 -24.81 -25.77
C GLU A 392 0.93 -25.40 -24.61
N LYS A 393 2.24 -25.14 -24.56
CA LYS A 393 3.11 -25.59 -23.46
C LYS A 393 2.88 -24.83 -22.16
N LEU A 394 2.45 -23.57 -22.24
CA LEU A 394 2.12 -22.76 -21.07
C LEU A 394 0.75 -23.13 -20.49
N LEU A 395 -0.24 -23.39 -21.34
CA LEU A 395 -1.65 -23.36 -20.97
C LEU A 395 -2.27 -24.46 -20.11
N PRO A 396 -1.69 -25.66 -19.85
CA PRO A 396 -2.46 -26.76 -19.24
C PRO A 396 -3.19 -26.37 -17.94
N ASP A 397 -2.58 -25.49 -17.13
CA ASP A 397 -3.18 -24.92 -15.92
C ASP A 397 -2.76 -23.44 -15.66
N PHE A 398 -2.06 -22.77 -16.58
CA PHE A 398 -1.45 -21.45 -16.34
C PHE A 398 -2.40 -20.40 -15.77
N VAL A 399 -3.58 -20.24 -16.36
CA VAL A 399 -4.55 -19.22 -15.91
C VAL A 399 -5.06 -19.55 -14.50
N VAL A 400 -5.27 -20.84 -14.23
CA VAL A 400 -5.70 -21.34 -12.92
C VAL A 400 -4.61 -21.04 -11.89
N ARG A 401 -3.36 -21.43 -12.17
CA ARG A 401 -2.20 -21.17 -11.30
C ARG A 401 -1.96 -19.69 -11.04
N MET A 402 -2.09 -18.84 -12.06
CA MET A 402 -1.97 -17.41 -11.90
C MET A 402 -3.07 -16.85 -10.98
N ASN A 403 -4.30 -17.31 -11.13
CA ASN A 403 -5.39 -16.90 -10.24
C ASN A 403 -5.20 -17.44 -8.82
N GLU A 404 -4.84 -18.72 -8.66
CA GLU A 404 -4.49 -19.32 -7.37
C GLU A 404 -3.43 -18.51 -6.64
N LEU A 405 -2.34 -18.16 -7.33
CA LEU A 405 -1.26 -17.34 -6.79
C LEU A 405 -1.78 -16.01 -6.27
N PHE A 406 -2.41 -15.21 -7.14
CA PHE A 406 -2.82 -13.85 -6.75
C PHE A 406 -3.95 -13.85 -5.72
N ASN A 407 -4.82 -14.86 -5.69
CA ASN A 407 -5.83 -15.00 -4.64
C ASN A 407 -5.19 -15.40 -3.30
N SER A 408 -4.18 -16.28 -3.31
CA SER A 408 -3.52 -16.77 -2.09
C SER A 408 -2.68 -15.73 -1.33
N ILE A 409 -2.49 -14.54 -1.92
CA ILE A 409 -1.66 -13.47 -1.37
C ILE A 409 -2.42 -12.17 -1.12
N GLN A 410 -3.71 -12.08 -1.48
CA GLN A 410 -4.47 -10.82 -1.40
C GLN A 410 -4.62 -10.27 0.03
N ASP A 411 -4.66 -11.15 1.03
CA ASP A 411 -4.80 -10.75 2.43
C ASP A 411 -3.47 -10.31 3.05
N ASP A 412 -2.35 -10.80 2.52
CA ASP A 412 -1.00 -10.55 3.06
C ASP A 412 -0.19 -9.52 2.27
N PHE A 413 -0.56 -9.27 1.00
CA PHE A 413 0.22 -8.48 0.03
C PHE A 413 -0.67 -7.48 -0.72
N GLU A 414 -0.15 -6.29 -1.02
CA GLU A 414 -0.88 -5.34 -1.89
C GLU A 414 -0.70 -5.74 -3.36
N VAL A 415 -1.80 -6.15 -3.99
CA VAL A 415 -1.80 -6.55 -5.40
C VAL A 415 -2.41 -5.45 -6.26
N ILE A 416 -1.62 -4.89 -7.18
CA ILE A 416 -2.04 -3.78 -8.05
C ILE A 416 -2.11 -4.25 -9.51
N ASP A 417 -3.15 -3.85 -10.23
CA ASP A 417 -3.26 -4.07 -11.68
C ASP A 417 -2.14 -3.32 -12.42
N PHE A 418 -1.35 -4.05 -13.21
CA PHE A 418 -0.13 -3.56 -13.84
C PHE A 418 -0.37 -2.39 -14.82
N PRO A 419 -1.38 -2.43 -15.72
CA PRO A 419 -1.75 -1.26 -16.52
C PRO A 419 -2.10 -0.01 -15.69
N LYS A 420 -2.87 -0.17 -14.60
CA LYS A 420 -3.18 0.95 -13.69
C LYS A 420 -1.92 1.49 -13.03
N PHE A 421 -1.07 0.58 -12.52
CA PHE A 421 0.20 0.93 -11.88
C PHE A 421 1.09 1.75 -12.81
N VAL A 422 1.27 1.32 -14.06
CA VAL A 422 2.16 2.01 -15.01
C VAL A 422 1.66 3.41 -15.38
N LYS A 423 0.34 3.58 -15.51
CA LYS A 423 -0.27 4.86 -15.91
C LYS A 423 -0.29 5.89 -14.78
N HIS A 424 -0.40 5.44 -13.53
CA HIS A 424 -0.59 6.28 -12.36
C HIS A 424 0.55 6.17 -11.35
N MET A 425 1.73 5.75 -11.81
CA MET A 425 2.85 5.32 -10.97
C MET A 425 3.30 6.34 -9.91
N PRO A 426 3.41 7.66 -10.21
CA PRO A 426 3.70 8.66 -9.17
C PRO A 426 2.59 8.76 -8.13
N ASN A 427 1.32 8.72 -8.56
CA ASN A 427 0.17 8.78 -7.66
C ASN A 427 0.06 7.53 -6.80
N VAL A 428 0.34 6.34 -7.36
CA VAL A 428 0.39 5.11 -6.58
C VAL A 428 1.50 5.20 -5.54
N PHE A 429 2.68 5.69 -5.90
CA PHE A 429 3.77 5.88 -4.93
C PHE A 429 3.41 6.93 -3.85
N LEU A 430 2.71 8.00 -4.22
CA LEU A 430 2.18 9.00 -3.30
C LEU A 430 1.13 8.41 -2.35
N GLU A 431 0.19 7.61 -2.85
CA GLU A 431 -0.84 6.94 -2.04
C GLU A 431 -0.23 5.91 -1.08
N LEU A 432 0.80 5.19 -1.54
CA LEU A 432 1.46 4.12 -0.77
C LEU A 432 2.44 4.64 0.27
N MET A 433 3.24 5.64 -0.11
CA MET A 433 4.43 6.07 0.62
C MET A 433 4.37 7.53 1.05
N GLY A 434 3.32 8.28 0.70
CA GLY A 434 3.22 9.70 1.01
C GLY A 434 4.24 10.58 0.27
N ILE A 435 4.95 10.03 -0.72
CA ILE A 435 6.06 10.70 -1.42
C ILE A 435 5.66 11.03 -2.84
N ASP A 436 5.75 12.32 -3.17
CA ASP A 436 5.54 12.81 -4.52
C ASP A 436 6.82 12.64 -5.35
N LEU A 437 6.87 11.59 -6.17
CA LEU A 437 7.95 11.39 -7.13
C LEU A 437 7.76 12.30 -8.34
N LYS A 438 8.69 13.22 -8.55
CA LYS A 438 8.66 14.12 -9.71
C LYS A 438 9.00 13.37 -10.99
N SER A 439 8.06 13.31 -11.92
CA SER A 439 8.29 12.77 -13.26
C SER A 439 8.92 13.86 -14.15
N LYS A 440 10.25 13.93 -14.23
CA LYS A 440 10.96 14.90 -15.11
C LYS A 440 10.71 14.70 -16.62
N ARG A 441 10.10 13.58 -17.03
CA ARG A 441 9.73 13.27 -18.42
C ARG A 441 8.30 12.72 -18.46
N LYS A 442 7.57 12.86 -19.57
CA LYS A 442 6.39 12.03 -19.83
C LYS A 442 6.81 10.57 -19.62
N VAL A 443 6.13 9.83 -18.75
CA VAL A 443 6.33 8.38 -18.60
C VAL A 443 6.09 7.76 -19.97
N MET A 444 7.16 7.52 -20.73
CA MET A 444 7.05 6.83 -21.99
C MET A 444 6.85 5.37 -21.65
N VAL A 445 5.67 4.84 -21.97
CA VAL A 445 5.48 3.40 -22.03
C VAL A 445 6.49 2.91 -23.06
N ASN A 446 7.44 2.07 -22.65
CA ASN A 446 8.34 1.40 -23.59
C ASN A 446 7.45 0.60 -24.55
N GLN A 447 7.27 1.11 -25.77
CA GLN A 447 6.48 0.42 -26.77
C GLN A 447 7.23 -0.84 -27.18
N SER A 448 6.68 -2.01 -26.83
CA SER A 448 7.18 -3.30 -27.30
C SER A 448 7.15 -3.32 -28.83
N MET A 449 8.06 -4.08 -29.46
CA MET A 449 7.98 -4.34 -30.91
C MET A 449 6.58 -4.84 -31.29
N SER A 450 6.15 -4.48 -32.50
CA SER A 450 4.85 -4.92 -33.03
C SER A 450 4.83 -6.44 -33.18
N TRP A 451 3.61 -7.02 -33.22
CA TRP A 451 3.46 -8.46 -33.44
C TRP A 451 4.09 -8.90 -34.77
N GLN A 452 3.90 -8.07 -35.80
CA GLN A 452 4.47 -8.29 -37.13
C GLN A 452 6.01 -8.29 -37.11
N ALA A 453 6.64 -7.33 -36.42
CA ALA A 453 8.09 -7.28 -36.28
C ALA A 453 8.64 -8.52 -35.54
N ILE A 454 7.93 -8.99 -34.51
CA ILE A 454 8.32 -10.19 -33.75
C ILE A 454 8.22 -11.44 -34.62
N GLU A 455 7.12 -11.59 -35.35
CA GLU A 455 6.91 -12.76 -36.22
C GLU A 455 7.90 -12.76 -37.39
N LEU A 456 8.22 -11.58 -37.92
CA LEU A 456 9.24 -11.44 -38.95
C LEU A 456 10.63 -11.81 -38.43
N TYR A 457 10.98 -11.35 -37.22
CA TYR A 457 12.23 -11.79 -36.58
C TYR A 457 12.26 -13.31 -36.43
N ARG A 458 11.16 -13.94 -35.98
CA ARG A 458 11.07 -15.39 -35.81
C ARG A 458 11.40 -16.14 -37.10
N GLN A 459 10.88 -15.67 -38.23
CA GLN A 459 11.11 -16.28 -39.55
C GLN A 459 12.56 -16.16 -40.02
N LEU A 460 13.23 -15.05 -39.69
CA LEU A 460 14.58 -14.76 -40.16
C LEU A 460 15.68 -15.22 -39.19
N ALA A 461 15.40 -15.30 -37.88
CA ALA A 461 16.40 -15.54 -36.84
C ALA A 461 17.24 -16.81 -37.07
N CYS A 462 16.59 -17.90 -37.54
CA CYS A 462 17.25 -19.18 -37.82
C CYS A 462 18.24 -19.10 -38.99
N SER A 463 18.08 -18.14 -39.91
CA SER A 463 18.98 -17.95 -41.06
C SER A 463 20.23 -17.12 -40.72
N LEU A 464 20.23 -16.44 -39.57
CA LEU A 464 21.34 -15.60 -39.14
C LEU A 464 22.39 -16.43 -38.38
N LYS A 465 23.65 -16.32 -38.78
CA LYS A 465 24.75 -17.13 -38.24
C LYS A 465 25.28 -16.56 -36.91
N THR A 466 25.41 -15.25 -36.80
CA THR A 466 26.03 -14.59 -35.63
C THR A 466 24.98 -13.96 -34.70
N ASP A 467 25.37 -13.74 -33.44
CA ASP A 467 24.54 -12.98 -32.50
C ASP A 467 24.51 -11.48 -32.84
N GLU A 468 25.55 -10.97 -33.49
CA GLU A 468 25.65 -9.60 -34.00
C GLU A 468 24.58 -9.33 -35.07
N ASP A 469 24.44 -10.23 -36.06
CA ASP A 469 23.42 -10.09 -37.12
C ASP A 469 22.00 -10.11 -36.54
N ARG A 470 21.77 -10.99 -35.56
CA ARG A 470 20.49 -11.08 -34.84
C ARG A 470 20.19 -9.78 -34.10
N LYS A 471 21.18 -9.17 -33.44
CA LYS A 471 21.02 -7.86 -32.78
C LYS A 471 20.77 -6.74 -33.79
N ALA A 472 21.45 -6.75 -34.94
CA ALA A 472 21.25 -5.77 -35.99
C ALA A 472 19.82 -5.85 -36.57
N LEU A 473 19.33 -7.06 -36.85
CA LEU A 473 17.95 -7.28 -37.29
C LEU A 473 16.93 -6.80 -36.25
N LEU A 474 17.12 -7.12 -34.96
CA LEU A 474 16.25 -6.62 -33.90
C LEU A 474 16.23 -5.11 -33.82
N SER A 475 17.39 -4.46 -33.97
CA SER A 475 17.51 -3.00 -33.99
C SER A 475 16.70 -2.41 -35.16
N ALA A 476 16.88 -2.94 -36.37
CA ALA A 476 16.15 -2.50 -37.57
C ALA A 476 14.63 -2.73 -37.45
N LEU A 477 14.19 -3.86 -36.89
CA LEU A 477 12.77 -4.14 -36.70
C LEU A 477 12.13 -3.28 -35.61
N SER A 478 12.92 -2.80 -34.64
CA SER A 478 12.43 -1.95 -33.55
C SER A 478 12.07 -0.52 -33.99
N THR A 479 12.57 -0.07 -35.15
CA THR A 479 12.28 1.26 -35.72
C THR A 479 10.99 1.28 -36.55
N LEU A 480 10.47 0.12 -36.97
CA LEU A 480 9.25 -0.05 -37.79
C LEU A 480 7.92 0.20 -37.03
N ARG A 481 7.91 1.15 -36.09
CA ARG A 481 6.76 1.42 -35.21
C ARG A 481 5.58 1.97 -36.01
N GLY A 482 4.51 1.17 -36.16
CA GLY A 482 3.24 1.63 -36.73
C GLY A 482 3.19 1.74 -38.25
N ALA A 483 4.21 1.24 -38.96
CA ALA A 483 4.23 1.19 -40.43
C ALA A 483 3.12 0.27 -40.96
N GLY A 484 2.43 0.71 -42.02
CA GLY A 484 1.45 -0.11 -42.72
C GLY A 484 2.11 -1.31 -43.42
N SER A 485 1.32 -2.32 -43.82
CA SER A 485 1.83 -3.55 -44.46
C SER A 485 2.73 -3.30 -45.68
N VAL A 486 2.54 -2.19 -46.40
CA VAL A 486 3.32 -1.80 -47.58
C VAL A 486 4.70 -1.25 -47.23
N GLU A 487 4.81 -0.36 -46.23
CA GLU A 487 6.11 0.13 -45.73
C GLU A 487 6.94 -1.00 -45.13
N LEU A 488 6.28 -1.96 -44.47
CA LEU A 488 6.94 -3.13 -43.92
C LEU A 488 7.53 -4.02 -45.04
N ASN A 489 6.79 -4.24 -46.12
CA ASN A 489 7.24 -5.02 -47.28
C ASN A 489 8.39 -4.34 -48.04
N ASN A 490 8.37 -3.01 -48.17
CA ASN A 490 9.48 -2.27 -48.76
C ASN A 490 10.72 -2.31 -47.88
N THR A 491 10.57 -2.10 -46.56
CA THR A 491 11.69 -2.24 -45.62
C THR A 491 12.23 -3.67 -45.58
N LEU A 492 11.36 -4.68 -45.74
CA LEU A 492 11.72 -6.08 -45.90
C LEU A 492 12.54 -6.34 -47.15
N ALA A 493 12.16 -5.77 -48.29
CA ALA A 493 12.94 -5.86 -49.52
C ALA A 493 14.30 -5.18 -49.36
N THR A 494 14.36 -4.04 -48.66
CA THR A 494 15.61 -3.34 -48.36
C THR A 494 16.49 -4.13 -47.39
N ILE A 495 15.95 -4.68 -46.30
CA ILE A 495 16.69 -5.49 -45.33
C ILE A 495 17.15 -6.80 -45.96
N LYS A 496 16.31 -7.48 -46.75
CA LYS A 496 16.70 -8.67 -47.52
C LYS A 496 17.80 -8.34 -48.52
N SER A 497 17.68 -7.24 -49.27
CA SER A 497 18.74 -6.80 -50.18
C SER A 497 20.03 -6.42 -49.45
N GLN A 498 19.93 -5.87 -48.24
CA GLN A 498 21.11 -5.54 -47.42
C GLN A 498 21.76 -6.78 -46.83
N LEU A 499 20.97 -7.76 -46.38
CA LEU A 499 21.44 -9.07 -45.90
C LEU A 499 22.03 -9.92 -47.03
N ASP A 500 21.47 -9.86 -48.25
CA ASP A 500 22.04 -10.48 -49.45
C ASP A 500 23.33 -9.78 -49.91
N PHE A 501 23.59 -8.55 -49.44
CA PHE A 501 24.81 -7.77 -49.70
C PHE A 501 25.81 -7.75 -48.52
N MET A 502 25.54 -8.44 -47.40
CA MET A 502 26.53 -8.55 -46.32
C MET A 502 27.58 -9.61 -46.72
N PRO A 503 28.86 -9.24 -46.87
CA PRO A 503 29.89 -10.22 -47.18
C PRO A 503 30.20 -11.05 -45.92
N HIS A 504 29.78 -12.31 -45.96
CA HIS A 504 30.20 -13.47 -45.15
C HIS A 504 29.72 -13.60 -43.70
#